data_AF-A0A2T7HEY1-F1
#
_entry.id   AF-A0A2T7HEY1-F1
#
_cell.length_a   1.000
_cell.length_b   1.000
_cell.length_c   1.000
_cell.angle_alpha   90.00
_cell.angle_beta   90.00
_cell.angle_gamma   90.00
#
_symmetry.space_group_name_H-M   'P 1'
#
loop_
_entity.id
_entity.type
_entity.pdbx_description
1 polymer ?
#
loop_
_entity_poly.entity_id
_entity_poly.type
_entity_poly.pdbx_seq_one_letter_code
_entity_poly.pdbx_strand_id
1 'polypeptide(L)'
;MSKFLKVLSLGVSLAALPVLAGGALAGDPDKGAKVFKKCAACHAVGENAKNKVGPQLNEVFGRAAGTLEDYKYSKAMISAGDDGLVWDDATLTTYLEKPRAMIKGTKMAFAGLKKEKDLENVIAYLATFSSSAPAAEEQQGSAEPEPAEGEVQTAEAASAPAPVSATRDGGVFGLGRVATEDEIAAWDIDVRPDGMGLPQGSGTVADGEVLYTDNCAVCHGDFGEGVGRWPVLAGGQDTLTDERPEKTIGSYWPYLSTVYDYVRRAMPYGNARSLSDDDVYAITAYLLYLNDIVEDEDFELSNENFTEIRLPNEENFIADDRAEEPHYADKGDPCMSDCKDSPVEITMHAQILDVTPGSVDDNDAAGMGGVD
;
A
#
# COMPACT_ATOMS: atom_id res chain seq x y z
N MET A 1 -15.67 26.32 93.23
CA MET A 1 -15.59 27.74 92.82
C MET A 1 -15.20 27.78 91.36
N SER A 2 -15.96 28.52 90.54
CA SER A 2 -15.70 28.87 89.14
C SER A 2 -15.69 27.73 88.11
N LYS A 3 -16.23 27.85 86.90
CA LYS A 3 -16.95 28.91 86.18
C LYS A 3 -17.32 28.31 84.79
N PHE A 4 -18.50 28.65 84.27
CA PHE A 4 -18.94 28.75 82.86
C PHE A 4 -18.70 27.59 81.86
N LEU A 5 -19.71 26.95 81.26
CA LEU A 5 -20.71 27.38 80.24
C LEU A 5 -20.25 27.18 78.78
N LYS A 6 -21.15 26.52 78.02
CA LYS A 6 -21.39 26.51 76.56
C LYS A 6 -20.84 25.38 75.68
N VAL A 7 -21.78 24.47 75.41
CA VAL A 7 -22.11 23.80 74.14
C VAL A 7 -21.70 24.61 72.90
N LEU A 8 -21.03 23.95 71.95
CA LEU A 8 -20.99 24.34 70.54
C LEU A 8 -21.19 23.08 69.66
N SER A 9 -22.10 23.22 68.72
CA SER A 9 -22.52 22.25 67.71
C SER A 9 -21.66 22.33 66.46
N LEU A 10 -21.78 21.29 65.62
CA LEU A 10 -21.61 21.27 64.15
C LEU A 10 -20.20 21.08 63.55
N GLY A 11 -20.10 20.10 62.64
CA GLY A 11 -19.07 20.07 61.60
C GLY A 11 -18.58 18.69 61.18
N VAL A 12 -19.46 17.78 60.71
CA VAL A 12 -19.00 16.63 59.91
C VAL A 12 -18.58 17.18 58.55
N SER A 13 -17.26 17.34 58.36
CA SER A 13 -16.68 17.73 57.07
C SER A 13 -16.61 16.49 56.19
N LEU A 14 -17.60 16.33 55.31
CA LEU A 14 -17.54 15.36 54.21
C LEU A 14 -16.63 15.97 53.13
N ALA A 15 -15.36 15.54 53.11
CA ALA A 15 -14.44 15.88 52.03
C ALA A 15 -14.91 15.15 50.76
N ALA A 16 -15.61 15.87 49.89
CA ALA A 16 -15.88 15.42 48.53
C ALA A 16 -14.57 15.41 47.75
N LEU A 17 -14.05 14.20 47.47
CA LEU A 17 -13.05 14.02 46.42
C LEU A 17 -13.70 14.41 45.09
N PRO A 18 -13.08 15.27 44.25
CA PRO A 18 -13.53 15.45 42.89
C PRO A 18 -13.25 14.15 42.14
N VAL A 19 -14.31 13.46 41.72
CA VAL A 19 -14.24 12.45 40.68
C VAL A 19 -13.85 13.19 39.40
N LEU A 20 -12.61 12.99 38.94
CA LEU A 20 -12.22 13.31 37.57
C LEU A 20 -13.00 12.36 36.67
N ALA A 21 -14.14 12.83 36.15
CA ALA A 21 -14.76 12.23 34.99
C ALA A 21 -13.81 12.45 33.81
N GLY A 22 -13.15 11.38 33.36
CA GLY A 22 -12.47 11.39 32.07
C GLY A 22 -13.48 11.72 30.99
N GLY A 23 -13.26 12.82 30.27
CA GLY A 23 -14.08 13.17 29.12
C GLY A 23 -13.92 12.09 28.07
N ALA A 24 -15.00 11.38 27.76
CA ALA A 24 -15.09 10.59 26.55
C ALA A 24 -14.98 11.55 25.36
N LEU A 25 -13.95 11.38 24.54
CA LEU A 25 -13.81 12.11 23.28
C LEU A 25 -14.87 11.56 22.31
N ALA A 26 -16.00 12.26 22.22
CA ALA A 26 -17.10 11.83 21.37
C ALA A 26 -16.74 12.03 19.89
N GLY A 27 -16.25 10.97 19.25
CA GLY A 27 -16.12 10.89 17.80
C GLY A 27 -17.46 10.92 17.09
N ASP A 28 -17.45 11.33 15.82
CA ASP A 28 -18.62 11.34 14.94
C ASP A 28 -18.64 10.04 14.10
N PRO A 29 -19.60 9.12 14.33
CA PRO A 29 -19.61 7.83 13.64
C PRO A 29 -19.88 7.95 12.14
N ASP A 30 -20.59 8.98 11.66
CA ASP A 30 -20.82 9.19 10.22
C ASP A 30 -19.53 9.62 9.51
N LYS A 31 -18.73 10.47 10.17
CA LYS A 31 -17.37 10.78 9.70
C LYS A 31 -16.44 9.59 9.86
N GLY A 32 -16.63 8.80 10.92
CA GLY A 32 -15.90 7.57 11.17
C GLY A 32 -16.10 6.54 10.09
N ALA A 33 -17.31 6.41 9.54
CA ALA A 33 -17.60 5.55 8.40
C ALA A 33 -16.79 5.96 7.16
N LYS A 34 -16.49 7.25 6.97
CA LYS A 34 -15.62 7.73 5.89
C LYS A 34 -14.16 7.36 6.15
N VAL A 35 -13.67 7.53 7.37
CA VAL A 35 -12.31 7.12 7.76
C VAL A 35 -12.14 5.60 7.63
N PHE A 36 -13.18 4.84 8.01
CA PHE A 36 -13.19 3.38 7.92
C PHE A 36 -13.03 2.85 6.49
N LYS A 37 -13.24 3.67 5.45
CA LYS A 37 -12.94 3.27 4.08
C LYS A 37 -11.48 2.84 3.91
N LYS A 38 -10.54 3.46 4.65
CA LYS A 38 -9.11 3.06 4.73
C LYS A 38 -8.90 1.68 5.36
N CYS A 39 -9.89 1.16 6.09
CA CYS A 39 -9.86 -0.13 6.76
C CYS A 39 -10.67 -1.18 5.98
N ALA A 40 -11.59 -0.76 5.11
CA ALA A 40 -12.58 -1.61 4.47
C ALA A 40 -12.02 -2.60 3.44
N ALA A 41 -10.80 -2.35 2.92
CA ALA A 41 -10.07 -3.31 2.10
C ALA A 41 -9.73 -4.58 2.90
N CYS A 42 -9.25 -4.39 4.13
CA CYS A 42 -8.76 -5.48 4.97
C CYS A 42 -9.79 -5.99 5.99
N HIS A 43 -10.75 -5.18 6.39
CA HIS A 43 -11.71 -5.50 7.44
C HIS A 43 -13.15 -5.40 6.95
N ALA A 44 -14.05 -6.02 7.71
CA ALA A 44 -15.48 -5.93 7.51
C ALA A 44 -16.17 -5.66 8.84
N VAL A 45 -17.26 -4.90 8.80
CA VAL A 45 -18.18 -4.61 9.91
C VAL A 45 -19.63 -4.73 9.43
N GLY A 46 -20.56 -4.92 10.36
CA GLY A 46 -21.99 -5.00 10.08
C GLY A 46 -22.52 -6.42 9.88
N GLU A 47 -23.77 -6.51 9.42
CA GLU A 47 -24.47 -7.78 9.24
C GLU A 47 -23.74 -8.64 8.20
N ASN A 48 -23.42 -9.88 8.56
CA ASN A 48 -22.65 -10.83 7.74
C ASN A 48 -21.18 -10.45 7.48
N ALA A 49 -20.55 -9.64 8.34
CA ALA A 49 -19.12 -9.37 8.26
C ALA A 49 -18.29 -10.66 8.29
N LYS A 50 -17.34 -10.79 7.35
CA LYS A 50 -16.44 -11.94 7.21
C LYS A 50 -14.99 -11.50 7.35
N ASN A 51 -14.14 -12.41 7.80
CA ASN A 51 -12.69 -12.24 7.78
C ASN A 51 -12.21 -12.04 6.32
N LYS A 52 -11.32 -11.07 6.09
CA LYS A 52 -10.66 -10.82 4.81
C LYS A 52 -9.14 -10.94 5.01
N VAL A 53 -8.35 -9.97 4.53
CA VAL A 53 -6.93 -9.83 4.88
C VAL A 53 -6.77 -9.68 6.39
N GLY A 54 -7.63 -8.89 7.03
CA GLY A 54 -7.77 -8.74 8.48
C GLY A 54 -9.02 -9.45 9.04
N PRO A 55 -9.11 -9.63 10.37
CA PRO A 55 -10.30 -10.18 11.04
C PRO A 55 -11.50 -9.23 10.89
N GLN A 56 -12.72 -9.74 10.96
CA GLN A 56 -13.91 -8.89 11.09
C GLN A 56 -13.89 -8.12 12.43
N LEU A 57 -14.49 -6.92 12.45
CA LEU A 57 -14.36 -5.97 13.55
C LEU A 57 -15.65 -5.75 14.38
N ASN A 58 -16.71 -6.53 14.16
CA ASN A 58 -17.85 -6.55 15.07
C ASN A 58 -17.41 -7.09 16.43
N GLU A 59 -17.99 -6.54 17.50
CA GLU A 59 -17.68 -6.88 18.89
C GLU A 59 -16.17 -6.82 19.18
N VAL A 60 -15.48 -5.82 18.63
CA VAL A 60 -14.04 -5.61 18.88
C VAL A 60 -13.79 -5.04 20.27
N PHE A 61 -14.65 -4.13 20.76
CA PHE A 61 -14.53 -3.59 22.11
C PHE A 61 -14.69 -4.68 23.17
N GLY A 62 -13.82 -4.68 24.18
CA GLY A 62 -13.75 -5.69 25.23
C GLY A 62 -13.15 -7.03 24.81
N ARG A 63 -12.83 -7.24 23.53
CA ARG A 63 -12.23 -8.49 23.05
C ARG A 63 -10.72 -8.50 23.32
N ALA A 64 -10.21 -9.61 23.85
CA ALA A 64 -8.77 -9.82 23.97
C ALA A 64 -8.11 -9.86 22.57
N ALA A 65 -6.96 -9.21 22.42
CA ALA A 65 -6.26 -9.16 21.14
C ALA A 65 -5.93 -10.55 20.61
N GLY A 66 -6.07 -10.77 19.30
CA GLY A 66 -5.71 -12.06 18.68
C GLY A 66 -6.64 -13.25 18.97
N THR A 67 -7.85 -13.03 19.51
CA THR A 67 -8.73 -14.12 19.97
C THR A 67 -9.98 -14.39 19.11
N LEU A 68 -10.19 -13.65 18.01
CA LEU A 68 -11.33 -13.93 17.13
C LEU A 68 -11.19 -15.33 16.50
N GLU A 69 -12.24 -16.14 16.65
CA GLU A 69 -12.32 -17.47 16.05
C GLU A 69 -12.24 -17.39 14.51
N ASP A 70 -11.75 -18.45 13.89
CA ASP A 70 -11.62 -18.58 12.42
C ASP A 70 -10.76 -17.50 11.72
N TYR A 71 -9.85 -16.84 12.44
CA TYR A 71 -8.81 -15.98 11.86
C TYR A 71 -7.40 -16.35 12.35
N LYS A 72 -6.42 -16.35 11.43
CA LYS A 72 -5.02 -16.71 11.74
C LYS A 72 -4.16 -15.47 12.01
N TYR A 73 -4.06 -15.11 13.28
CA TYR A 73 -3.26 -13.99 13.75
C TYR A 73 -1.73 -14.17 13.62
N SER A 74 -0.98 -13.08 13.78
CA SER A 74 0.48 -13.14 13.99
C SER A 74 0.79 -13.68 15.38
N LYS A 75 1.96 -14.29 15.55
CA LYS A 75 2.43 -14.74 16.88
C LYS A 75 2.51 -13.57 17.87
N ALA A 76 2.93 -12.39 17.39
CA ALA A 76 3.01 -11.18 18.19
C ALA A 76 1.64 -10.70 18.70
N MET A 77 0.60 -10.75 17.86
CA MET A 77 -0.75 -10.33 18.25
C MET A 77 -1.38 -11.29 19.26
N ILE A 78 -1.16 -12.61 19.10
CA ILE A 78 -1.62 -13.61 20.06
C ILE A 78 -0.93 -13.39 21.42
N SER A 79 0.39 -13.25 21.43
CA SER A 79 1.17 -12.98 22.66
C SER A 79 0.70 -11.71 23.36
N ALA A 80 0.42 -10.63 22.62
CA ALA A 80 -0.10 -9.41 23.21
C ALA A 80 -1.44 -9.62 23.92
N GLY A 81 -2.34 -10.43 23.34
CA GLY A 81 -3.60 -10.82 23.98
C GLY A 81 -3.39 -11.68 25.23
N ASP A 82 -2.50 -12.67 25.17
CA ASP A 82 -2.13 -13.53 26.31
C ASP A 82 -1.52 -12.71 27.47
N ASP A 83 -0.78 -11.64 27.13
CA ASP A 83 -0.21 -10.68 28.09
C ASP A 83 -1.23 -9.65 28.61
N GLY A 84 -2.50 -9.77 28.19
CA GLY A 84 -3.62 -9.01 28.72
C GLY A 84 -4.06 -7.80 27.89
N LEU A 85 -3.61 -7.66 26.63
CA LEU A 85 -4.12 -6.62 25.74
C LEU A 85 -5.60 -6.88 25.40
N VAL A 86 -6.46 -5.96 25.83
CA VAL A 86 -7.89 -5.94 25.52
C VAL A 86 -8.20 -4.69 24.72
N TRP A 87 -9.02 -4.81 23.69
CA TRP A 87 -9.41 -3.67 22.87
C TRP A 87 -10.45 -2.80 23.58
N ASP A 88 -10.10 -1.55 23.80
CA ASP A 88 -10.93 -0.47 24.31
C ASP A 88 -10.56 0.83 23.58
N ASP A 89 -11.19 1.95 23.91
CA ASP A 89 -10.90 3.24 23.27
C ASP A 89 -9.40 3.60 23.28
N ALA A 90 -8.73 3.42 24.42
CA ALA A 90 -7.34 3.84 24.59
C ALA A 90 -6.37 2.94 23.81
N THR A 91 -6.57 1.63 23.90
CA THR A 91 -5.73 0.64 23.20
C THR A 91 -5.98 0.63 21.71
N LEU A 92 -7.23 0.84 21.25
CA LEU A 92 -7.54 1.02 19.83
C LEU A 92 -6.95 2.33 19.31
N THR A 93 -7.01 3.42 20.07
CA THR A 93 -6.36 4.69 19.69
C THR A 93 -4.87 4.48 19.47
N THR A 94 -4.19 3.89 20.46
CA THR A 94 -2.74 3.64 20.41
C THR A 94 -2.38 2.71 19.25
N TYR A 95 -3.17 1.66 19.04
CA TYR A 95 -2.90 0.67 18.01
C TYR A 95 -3.15 1.23 16.61
N LEU A 96 -4.24 1.95 16.40
CA LEU A 96 -4.59 2.53 15.10
C LEU A 96 -3.72 3.74 14.75
N GLU A 97 -3.08 4.40 15.73
CA GLU A 97 -2.12 5.48 15.46
C GLU A 97 -0.83 4.93 14.82
N LYS A 98 -0.26 3.83 15.36
CA LYS A 98 0.94 3.17 14.82
C LYS A 98 0.98 1.66 15.17
N PRO A 99 0.33 0.77 14.39
CA PRO A 99 0.20 -0.65 14.73
C PRO A 99 1.53 -1.39 14.90
N ARG A 100 2.50 -1.13 14.01
CA ARG A 100 3.82 -1.77 14.02
C ARG A 100 4.71 -1.27 15.15
N ALA A 101 4.48 -0.06 15.66
CA ALA A 101 5.18 0.47 16.82
C ALA A 101 4.65 -0.14 18.12
N MET A 102 3.31 -0.29 18.24
CA MET A 102 2.70 -0.88 19.42
C MET A 102 2.92 -2.41 19.51
N ILE A 103 2.79 -3.13 18.39
CA ILE A 103 2.96 -4.59 18.35
C ILE A 103 3.96 -4.95 17.26
N LYS A 104 5.24 -5.01 17.65
CA LYS A 104 6.34 -5.38 16.73
C LYS A 104 6.12 -6.79 16.18
N GLY A 105 6.10 -6.93 14.85
CA GLY A 105 5.78 -8.20 14.18
C GLY A 105 4.29 -8.48 14.00
N THR A 106 3.41 -7.47 14.19
CA THR A 106 2.03 -7.57 13.72
C THR A 106 1.96 -7.71 12.21
N LYS A 107 0.98 -8.48 11.72
CA LYS A 107 0.71 -8.66 10.29
C LYS A 107 -0.10 -7.50 9.69
N MET A 108 -0.66 -6.64 10.53
CA MET A 108 -1.38 -5.46 10.07
C MET A 108 -0.38 -4.44 9.51
N ALA A 109 -0.23 -4.42 8.19
CA ALA A 109 0.63 -3.49 7.45
C ALA A 109 -0.09 -2.15 7.20
N PHE A 110 -0.57 -1.53 8.28
CA PHE A 110 -1.26 -0.24 8.22
C PHE A 110 -0.33 0.86 8.76
N ALA A 111 -0.16 1.95 8.00
CA ALA A 111 0.73 3.06 8.36
C ALA A 111 0.29 3.82 9.63
N GLY A 112 -1.01 3.79 9.92
CA GLY A 112 -1.61 4.43 11.08
C GLY A 112 -2.44 5.67 10.75
N LEU A 113 -3.33 6.09 11.66
CA LEU A 113 -4.09 7.34 11.55
C LEU A 113 -3.42 8.43 12.39
N LYS A 114 -2.96 9.50 11.74
CA LYS A 114 -2.25 10.61 12.41
C LYS A 114 -3.17 11.67 12.99
N LYS A 115 -4.35 11.84 12.40
CA LYS A 115 -5.31 12.85 12.84
C LYS A 115 -6.08 12.29 14.03
N GLU A 116 -5.90 12.92 15.18
CA GLU A 116 -6.62 12.57 16.42
C GLU A 116 -8.14 12.51 16.17
N LYS A 117 -8.69 13.47 15.41
CA LYS A 117 -10.11 13.45 15.05
C LYS A 117 -10.50 12.24 14.19
N ASP A 118 -9.63 11.75 13.31
CA ASP A 118 -9.92 10.57 12.49
C ASP A 118 -9.90 9.30 13.35
N LEU A 119 -8.96 9.21 14.32
CA LEU A 119 -8.93 8.15 15.34
C LEU A 119 -10.22 8.15 16.16
N GLU A 120 -10.59 9.29 16.74
CA GLU A 120 -11.83 9.43 17.52
C GLU A 120 -13.06 9.02 16.68
N ASN A 121 -13.17 9.52 15.45
CA ASN A 121 -14.31 9.24 14.59
C ASN A 121 -14.38 7.76 14.20
N VAL A 122 -13.27 7.14 13.81
CA VAL A 122 -13.28 5.72 13.41
C VAL A 122 -13.56 4.81 14.62
N ILE A 123 -13.06 5.15 15.80
CA ILE A 123 -13.35 4.42 17.05
C ILE A 123 -14.83 4.54 17.40
N ALA A 124 -15.42 5.74 17.30
CA ALA A 124 -16.86 5.95 17.48
C ALA A 124 -17.70 5.16 16.47
N TYR A 125 -17.24 5.05 15.21
CA TYR A 125 -17.90 4.22 14.21
C TYR A 125 -17.81 2.72 14.54
N LEU A 126 -16.63 2.21 14.90
CA LEU A 126 -16.44 0.82 15.31
C LEU A 126 -17.29 0.46 16.54
N ALA A 127 -17.45 1.40 17.48
CA ALA A 127 -18.30 1.23 18.65
C ALA A 127 -19.76 0.92 18.30
N THR A 128 -20.28 1.39 17.16
CA THR A 128 -21.64 1.09 16.70
C THR A 128 -21.86 -0.39 16.36
N PHE A 129 -20.78 -1.16 16.21
CA PHE A 129 -20.80 -2.60 15.95
C PHE A 129 -20.38 -3.45 17.17
N SER A 130 -20.35 -2.83 18.36
CA SER A 130 -19.95 -3.46 19.61
C SER A 130 -20.98 -3.20 20.71
N SER A 131 -21.57 -4.27 21.23
CA SER A 131 -22.51 -4.21 22.36
C SER A 131 -21.86 -3.78 23.70
N SER A 132 -20.55 -3.90 23.80
CA SER A 132 -19.71 -3.59 24.97
C SER A 132 -19.12 -2.16 24.97
N ALA A 133 -19.39 -1.35 23.95
CA ALA A 133 -18.88 0.02 23.87
C ALA A 133 -19.59 0.95 24.87
N PRO A 134 -18.90 1.95 25.47
CA PRO A 134 -19.56 2.96 26.29
C PRO A 134 -20.54 3.79 25.45
N ALA A 135 -21.80 3.88 25.91
CA ALA A 135 -22.86 4.55 25.16
C ALA A 135 -22.59 6.06 24.97
N ALA A 136 -22.52 6.51 23.72
CA ALA A 136 -22.46 7.93 23.36
C ALA A 136 -23.89 8.50 23.22
N GLU A 137 -24.20 9.59 23.93
CA GLU A 137 -25.47 10.32 23.82
C GLU A 137 -25.47 11.23 22.56
N GLU A 138 -26.53 11.13 21.77
CA GLU A 138 -26.75 11.86 20.51
C GLU A 138 -27.04 13.36 20.71
N GLN A 139 -26.44 14.23 19.89
CA GLN A 139 -27.02 15.54 19.55
C GLN A 139 -26.89 15.89 18.07
N GLN A 140 -28.05 16.12 17.45
CA GLN A 140 -28.29 16.56 16.09
C GLN A 140 -27.90 18.04 15.88
N GLY A 141 -27.28 18.35 14.74
CA GLY A 141 -26.93 19.73 14.37
C GLY A 141 -26.54 19.89 12.91
N SER A 142 -27.55 19.96 12.04
CA SER A 142 -27.52 20.29 10.62
C SER A 142 -26.69 21.55 10.27
N ALA A 143 -25.88 21.50 9.21
CA ALA A 143 -26.14 22.23 7.95
C ALA A 143 -24.96 22.12 6.98
N GLU A 144 -25.27 21.65 5.77
CA GLU A 144 -24.47 21.67 4.55
C GLU A 144 -24.32 23.11 4.00
N PRO A 145 -23.31 23.37 3.15
CA PRO A 145 -23.66 23.46 1.74
C PRO A 145 -22.64 22.79 0.80
N GLU A 146 -23.18 22.12 -0.22
CA GLU A 146 -22.52 21.71 -1.46
C GLU A 146 -23.03 22.64 -2.61
N PRO A 147 -22.48 22.59 -3.83
CA PRO A 147 -21.15 23.01 -4.25
C PRO A 147 -21.22 24.25 -5.20
N ALA A 148 -20.10 24.93 -5.41
CA ALA A 148 -19.97 25.87 -6.52
C ALA A 148 -19.51 25.10 -7.77
N GLU A 149 -20.42 24.94 -8.72
CA GLU A 149 -20.16 24.48 -10.08
C GLU A 149 -19.16 25.44 -10.76
N GLY A 150 -17.95 24.96 -11.00
CA GLY A 150 -16.97 25.62 -11.86
C GLY A 150 -17.19 25.20 -13.31
N GLU A 151 -17.49 26.18 -14.17
CA GLU A 151 -17.74 26.04 -15.59
C GLU A 151 -16.59 25.33 -16.31
N VAL A 152 -16.93 24.21 -16.97
CA VAL A 152 -16.06 23.54 -17.94
C VAL A 152 -15.89 24.47 -19.14
N GLN A 153 -14.70 25.04 -19.30
CA GLN A 153 -14.32 25.69 -20.55
C GLN A 153 -14.23 24.61 -21.62
N THR A 154 -15.15 24.69 -22.58
CA THR A 154 -15.12 23.93 -23.82
C THR A 154 -13.80 24.23 -24.54
N ALA A 155 -12.93 23.23 -24.64
CA ALA A 155 -11.76 23.27 -25.50
C ALA A 155 -12.19 23.65 -26.92
N GLU A 156 -11.65 24.77 -27.39
CA GLU A 156 -11.77 25.21 -28.77
C GLU A 156 -11.19 24.12 -29.67
N ALA A 157 -11.97 23.72 -30.68
CA ALA A 157 -11.60 22.68 -31.63
C ALA A 157 -10.23 22.98 -32.23
N ALA A 158 -9.25 22.10 -31.97
CA ALA A 158 -7.97 22.13 -32.62
C ALA A 158 -8.18 22.18 -34.14
N SER A 159 -7.69 23.26 -34.75
CA SER A 159 -7.61 23.41 -36.20
C SER A 159 -6.96 22.16 -36.79
N ALA A 160 -7.58 21.64 -37.86
CA ALA A 160 -7.09 20.49 -38.61
C ALA A 160 -5.56 20.58 -38.86
N PRO A 161 -4.82 19.46 -38.77
CA PRO A 161 -3.39 19.49 -39.03
C PRO A 161 -3.16 19.98 -40.47
N ALA A 162 -2.31 21.00 -40.60
CA ALA A 162 -1.80 21.46 -41.88
C ALA A 162 -1.21 20.26 -42.66
N PRO A 163 -1.28 20.27 -44.00
CA PRO A 163 -0.72 19.19 -44.81
C PRO A 163 0.76 19.02 -44.48
N VAL A 164 1.17 17.76 -44.32
CA VAL A 164 2.54 17.27 -44.17
C VAL A 164 3.55 18.18 -44.87
N SER A 165 4.38 18.82 -44.05
CA SER A 165 5.42 19.77 -44.48
C SER A 165 6.26 19.22 -45.63
N ALA A 166 6.46 20.07 -46.65
CA ALA A 166 7.30 19.83 -47.82
C ALA A 166 8.81 19.92 -47.54
N THR A 167 9.26 19.60 -46.32
CA THR A 167 10.68 19.69 -45.93
C THR A 167 11.25 18.29 -45.74
N ARG A 168 11.55 17.59 -46.85
CA ARG A 168 12.46 16.43 -46.81
C ARG A 168 13.88 16.96 -46.86
N ASP A 169 14.48 17.16 -45.69
CA ASP A 169 15.88 17.61 -45.55
C ASP A 169 16.76 16.54 -44.87
N GLY A 170 16.25 15.30 -44.79
CA GLY A 170 16.81 14.27 -43.93
C GLY A 170 17.98 13.48 -44.54
N GLY A 171 19.20 13.84 -44.14
CA GLY A 171 20.37 12.96 -44.12
C GLY A 171 20.85 12.38 -45.47
N VAL A 172 21.78 11.42 -45.39
CA VAL A 172 22.51 10.85 -46.55
C VAL A 172 21.57 10.25 -47.62
N PHE A 173 20.38 9.81 -47.23
CA PHE A 173 19.39 9.19 -48.12
C PHE A 173 18.21 10.11 -48.50
N GLY A 174 18.15 11.35 -48.00
CA GLY A 174 17.06 12.30 -48.27
C GLY A 174 15.69 11.87 -47.70
N LEU A 175 15.67 11.06 -46.65
CA LEU A 175 14.46 10.56 -46.00
C LEU A 175 14.22 11.27 -44.66
N GLY A 176 12.98 11.67 -44.41
CA GLY A 176 12.57 12.32 -43.17
C GLY A 176 12.93 13.81 -43.09
N ARG A 177 12.86 14.35 -41.88
CA ARG A 177 13.24 15.72 -41.51
C ARG A 177 13.91 15.70 -40.14
N VAL A 178 14.59 16.78 -39.79
CA VAL A 178 15.08 16.99 -38.42
C VAL A 178 13.88 17.03 -37.46
N ALA A 179 13.99 16.31 -36.34
CA ALA A 179 13.02 16.36 -35.25
C ALA A 179 13.10 17.74 -34.59
N THR A 180 11.95 18.35 -34.33
CA THR A 180 11.91 19.62 -33.59
C THR A 180 12.20 19.39 -32.11
N GLU A 181 12.64 20.41 -31.40
CA GLU A 181 12.90 20.33 -29.96
C GLU A 181 11.63 19.92 -29.19
N ASP A 182 10.47 20.46 -29.57
CA ASP A 182 9.18 20.13 -28.95
C ASP A 182 8.80 18.64 -29.14
N GLU A 183 9.10 18.07 -30.31
CA GLU A 183 8.82 16.64 -30.57
C GLU A 183 9.74 15.73 -29.76
N ILE A 184 11.01 16.11 -29.63
CA ILE A 184 11.96 15.39 -28.79
C ILE A 184 11.50 15.48 -27.34
N ALA A 185 11.21 16.67 -26.81
CA ALA A 185 10.76 16.87 -25.44
C ALA A 185 9.45 16.12 -25.11
N ALA A 186 8.54 15.97 -26.08
CA ALA A 186 7.29 15.27 -25.87
C ALA A 186 7.43 13.72 -25.81
N TRP A 187 8.48 13.16 -26.38
CA TRP A 187 8.68 11.70 -26.54
C TRP A 187 9.84 11.17 -25.69
N ASP A 188 10.91 11.95 -25.60
CA ASP A 188 12.13 11.66 -24.86
C ASP A 188 11.99 12.17 -23.42
N ILE A 189 11.33 11.33 -22.63
CA ILE A 189 11.06 11.54 -21.20
C ILE A 189 11.82 10.51 -20.34
N ASP A 190 12.87 9.88 -20.89
CA ASP A 190 13.66 8.88 -20.18
C ASP A 190 14.33 9.49 -18.94
N VAL A 191 14.37 8.75 -17.84
CA VAL A 191 15.12 9.15 -16.65
C VAL A 191 16.18 8.10 -16.37
N ARG A 192 17.44 8.52 -16.47
CA ARG A 192 18.59 7.63 -16.29
C ARG A 192 19.01 7.57 -14.82
N PRO A 193 19.77 6.52 -14.41
CA PRO A 193 20.21 6.37 -13.03
C PRO A 193 21.07 7.53 -12.50
N ASP A 194 21.72 8.29 -13.38
CA ASP A 194 22.51 9.47 -13.04
C ASP A 194 21.69 10.77 -12.92
N GLY A 195 20.35 10.67 -13.05
CA GLY A 195 19.42 11.80 -12.99
C GLY A 195 19.25 12.55 -14.33
N MET A 196 19.95 12.14 -15.39
CA MET A 196 19.73 12.71 -16.71
C MET A 196 18.28 12.47 -17.16
N GLY A 197 17.60 13.55 -17.57
CA GLY A 197 16.21 13.53 -18.01
C GLY A 197 15.17 13.81 -16.92
N LEU A 198 15.58 14.01 -15.66
CA LEU A 198 14.67 14.46 -14.60
C LEU A 198 14.06 15.82 -14.95
N PRO A 199 12.73 15.96 -14.94
CA PRO A 199 12.08 17.27 -15.04
C PRO A 199 12.30 18.08 -13.76
N GLN A 200 12.11 19.40 -13.83
CA GLN A 200 12.10 20.22 -12.62
C GLN A 200 10.80 19.98 -11.85
N GLY A 201 10.88 19.76 -10.54
CA GLY A 201 9.71 19.51 -9.71
C GLY A 201 10.04 18.95 -8.33
N SER A 202 9.01 18.83 -7.51
CA SER A 202 9.08 18.19 -6.19
C SER A 202 7.74 17.61 -5.75
N GLY A 203 7.77 16.75 -4.73
CA GLY A 203 6.58 16.20 -4.13
C GLY A 203 6.86 15.50 -2.81
N THR A 204 5.95 15.66 -1.85
CA THR A 204 6.09 15.08 -0.51
C THR A 204 5.48 13.69 -0.42
N VAL A 205 5.92 12.91 0.59
CA VAL A 205 5.29 11.62 0.93
C VAL A 205 3.80 11.79 1.22
N ALA A 206 3.42 12.84 1.96
CA ALA A 206 2.02 13.12 2.31
C ALA A 206 1.14 13.41 1.09
N ASP A 207 1.62 14.19 0.12
CA ASP A 207 0.90 14.44 -1.13
C ASP A 207 0.81 13.15 -1.96
N GLY A 208 1.89 12.36 -1.95
CA GLY A 208 1.98 11.08 -2.63
C GLY A 208 0.98 10.04 -2.11
N GLU A 209 0.71 9.99 -0.80
CA GLU A 209 -0.28 9.09 -0.20
C GLU A 209 -1.68 9.35 -0.80
N VAL A 210 -2.06 10.62 -0.90
CA VAL A 210 -3.39 11.02 -1.43
C VAL A 210 -3.49 10.62 -2.90
N LEU A 211 -2.49 10.99 -3.71
CA LEU A 211 -2.46 10.66 -5.13
C LEU A 211 -2.45 9.15 -5.36
N TYR A 212 -1.68 8.41 -4.57
CA TYR A 212 -1.60 6.95 -4.66
C TYR A 212 -2.93 6.29 -4.29
N THR A 213 -3.60 6.76 -3.24
CA THR A 213 -4.92 6.23 -2.84
C THR A 213 -5.94 6.41 -3.97
N ASP A 214 -5.96 7.58 -4.61
CA ASP A 214 -6.95 7.90 -5.64
C ASP A 214 -6.67 7.22 -6.98
N ASN A 215 -5.40 7.00 -7.32
CA ASN A 215 -5.00 6.58 -8.67
C ASN A 215 -4.38 5.17 -8.75
N CYS A 216 -3.89 4.62 -7.64
CA CYS A 216 -3.05 3.42 -7.64
C CYS A 216 -3.63 2.28 -6.78
N ALA A 217 -4.19 2.60 -5.61
CA ALA A 217 -4.55 1.63 -4.58
C ALA A 217 -5.60 0.60 -5.02
N VAL A 218 -6.48 0.95 -5.97
CA VAL A 218 -7.48 0.02 -6.52
C VAL A 218 -6.87 -1.26 -7.10
N CYS A 219 -5.65 -1.17 -7.62
CA CYS A 219 -4.89 -2.30 -8.15
C CYS A 219 -3.76 -2.70 -7.21
N HIS A 220 -3.01 -1.73 -6.69
CA HIS A 220 -1.77 -2.00 -5.97
C HIS A 220 -1.94 -2.13 -4.45
N GLY A 221 -3.16 -2.01 -3.92
CA GLY A 221 -3.43 -2.03 -2.48
C GLY A 221 -3.05 -0.71 -1.83
N ASP A 222 -3.63 -0.43 -0.65
CA ASP A 222 -3.45 0.85 0.04
C ASP A 222 -1.99 1.07 0.48
N PHE A 223 -1.22 -0.01 0.65
CA PHE A 223 0.17 0.00 1.11
C PHE A 223 1.14 -0.66 0.12
N GLY A 224 0.74 -0.82 -1.14
CA GLY A 224 1.57 -1.46 -2.16
C GLY A 224 1.61 -2.98 -2.07
N GLU A 225 0.73 -3.61 -1.29
CA GLU A 225 0.68 -5.06 -1.07
C GLU A 225 0.05 -5.85 -2.25
N GLY A 226 -0.50 -5.15 -3.24
CA GLY A 226 -1.18 -5.73 -4.39
C GLY A 226 -2.59 -6.25 -4.09
N VAL A 227 -3.57 -5.93 -4.95
CA VAL A 227 -4.93 -6.48 -4.86
C VAL A 227 -5.11 -7.62 -5.86
N GLY A 228 -5.48 -8.80 -5.36
CA GLY A 228 -5.76 -9.96 -6.19
C GLY A 228 -4.51 -10.51 -6.90
N ARG A 229 -4.38 -10.23 -8.20
CA ARG A 229 -3.22 -10.65 -9.03
C ARG A 229 -2.42 -9.47 -9.59
N TRP A 230 -2.74 -8.24 -9.13
CA TRP A 230 -1.96 -7.07 -9.51
C TRP A 230 -0.60 -7.06 -8.81
N PRO A 231 0.41 -6.40 -9.41
CA PRO A 231 1.76 -6.38 -8.86
C PRO A 231 1.84 -5.78 -7.46
N VAL A 232 2.64 -6.44 -6.61
CA VAL A 232 3.08 -5.95 -5.30
C VAL A 232 4.19 -4.92 -5.52
N LEU A 233 4.04 -3.73 -4.93
CA LEU A 233 4.98 -2.60 -5.05
C LEU A 233 5.90 -2.46 -3.83
N ALA A 234 5.46 -2.94 -2.66
CA ALA A 234 6.22 -2.87 -1.42
C ALA A 234 6.20 -4.20 -0.64
N GLY A 235 7.31 -4.53 0.03
CA GLY A 235 7.52 -5.79 0.75
C GLY A 235 8.55 -6.71 0.08
N GLY A 236 8.64 -7.95 0.54
CA GLY A 236 9.55 -8.95 -0.06
C GLY A 236 11.02 -8.83 0.30
N GLN A 237 11.39 -7.98 1.28
CA GLN A 237 12.75 -7.89 1.80
C GLN A 237 13.25 -9.27 2.26
N ASP A 238 14.51 -9.57 1.96
CA ASP A 238 15.19 -10.84 2.27
C ASP A 238 14.62 -12.10 1.60
N THR A 239 13.66 -11.98 0.67
CA THR A 239 13.04 -13.14 0.00
C THR A 239 13.74 -13.59 -1.29
N LEU A 240 14.79 -12.89 -1.74
CA LEU A 240 15.41 -13.13 -3.06
C LEU A 240 16.01 -14.53 -3.22
N THR A 241 16.30 -15.22 -2.13
CA THR A 241 16.81 -16.60 -2.11
C THR A 241 15.76 -17.66 -1.78
N ASP A 242 14.51 -17.25 -1.54
CA ASP A 242 13.42 -18.18 -1.25
C ASP A 242 13.02 -18.97 -2.50
N GLU A 243 12.32 -20.09 -2.33
CA GLU A 243 11.77 -20.87 -3.43
C GLU A 243 10.84 -20.04 -4.33
N ARG A 244 10.15 -19.06 -3.73
CA ARG A 244 9.27 -18.12 -4.42
C ARG A 244 9.52 -16.69 -3.92
N PRO A 245 10.49 -15.97 -4.50
CA PRO A 245 10.81 -14.61 -4.12
C PRO A 245 9.68 -13.61 -4.39
N GLU A 246 9.56 -12.60 -3.53
CA GLU A 246 8.72 -11.42 -3.74
C GLU A 246 9.60 -10.24 -4.17
N LYS A 247 9.57 -9.94 -5.48
CA LYS A 247 10.45 -8.96 -6.12
C LYS A 247 9.72 -7.64 -6.33
N THR A 248 9.97 -6.67 -5.44
CA THR A 248 9.29 -5.37 -5.39
C THR A 248 10.29 -4.23 -5.64
N ILE A 249 9.83 -2.98 -5.52
CA ILE A 249 10.71 -1.81 -5.60
C ILE A 249 11.79 -1.87 -4.51
N GLY A 250 11.40 -2.07 -3.24
CA GLY A 250 12.33 -2.08 -2.12
C GLY A 250 13.17 -3.35 -2.00
N SER A 251 12.70 -4.50 -2.51
CA SER A 251 13.46 -5.76 -2.41
C SER A 251 14.35 -6.06 -3.60
N TYR A 252 14.02 -5.55 -4.80
CA TYR A 252 14.68 -6.00 -6.02
C TYR A 252 15.16 -4.89 -6.94
N TRP A 253 14.45 -3.76 -7.07
CA TRP A 253 14.79 -2.78 -8.11
C TRP A 253 16.12 -2.06 -7.78
N PRO A 254 16.97 -1.79 -8.80
CA PRO A 254 18.27 -1.16 -8.55
C PRO A 254 18.23 0.37 -8.47
N TYR A 255 17.34 1.03 -9.24
CA TYR A 255 17.38 2.48 -9.42
C TYR A 255 16.02 3.13 -9.23
N LEU A 256 16.02 4.25 -8.51
CA LEU A 256 14.84 5.11 -8.35
C LEU A 256 14.39 5.73 -9.68
N SER A 257 15.34 5.99 -10.59
CA SER A 257 15.05 6.52 -11.93
C SER A 257 14.05 5.66 -12.69
N THR A 258 14.14 4.33 -12.57
CA THR A 258 13.22 3.39 -13.21
C THR A 258 11.82 3.51 -12.63
N VAL A 259 11.67 3.76 -11.33
CA VAL A 259 10.37 3.98 -10.69
C VAL A 259 9.75 5.24 -11.25
N TYR A 260 10.49 6.35 -11.25
CA TYR A 260 9.99 7.65 -11.74
C TYR A 260 9.60 7.61 -13.23
N ASP A 261 10.50 7.14 -14.12
CA ASP A 261 10.22 7.05 -15.56
C ASP A 261 9.01 6.15 -15.82
N TYR A 262 8.96 4.97 -15.21
CA TYR A 262 7.87 4.03 -15.45
C TYR A 262 6.51 4.56 -14.96
N VAL A 263 6.47 5.20 -13.78
CA VAL A 263 5.24 5.80 -13.27
C VAL A 263 4.79 6.95 -14.19
N ARG A 264 5.70 7.87 -14.54
CA ARG A 264 5.42 8.98 -15.46
C ARG A 264 4.92 8.52 -16.84
N ARG A 265 5.54 7.47 -17.38
CA ARG A 265 5.35 7.01 -18.76
C ARG A 265 4.17 6.07 -18.91
N ALA A 266 3.92 5.20 -17.94
CA ALA A 266 3.05 4.02 -18.10
C ALA A 266 1.96 3.89 -17.05
N MET A 267 1.93 4.73 -16.01
CA MET A 267 0.90 4.69 -14.97
C MET A 267 0.07 5.98 -14.94
N PRO A 268 -1.18 5.92 -14.43
CA PRO A 268 -1.94 4.72 -14.04
C PRO A 268 -2.28 3.80 -15.23
N TYR A 269 -2.40 2.48 -14.98
CA TYR A 269 -2.76 1.53 -16.04
C TYR A 269 -4.14 1.84 -16.64
N GLY A 270 -4.18 2.06 -17.96
CA GLY A 270 -5.39 2.50 -18.67
C GLY A 270 -5.55 4.03 -18.80
N ASN A 271 -4.71 4.81 -18.11
CA ASN A 271 -4.68 6.28 -18.19
C ASN A 271 -3.25 6.82 -18.09
N ALA A 272 -2.30 6.18 -18.78
CA ALA A 272 -0.88 6.55 -18.71
C ALA A 272 -0.63 7.99 -19.18
N ARG A 273 0.43 8.63 -18.63
CA ARG A 273 0.79 10.04 -18.88
C ARG A 273 -0.26 11.07 -18.45
N SER A 274 -1.13 10.71 -17.48
CA SER A 274 -2.13 11.63 -16.93
C SER A 274 -1.64 12.44 -15.73
N LEU A 275 -0.49 12.08 -15.15
CA LEU A 275 0.08 12.71 -13.96
C LEU A 275 1.06 13.81 -14.35
N SER A 276 1.12 14.89 -13.56
CA SER A 276 2.16 15.91 -13.69
C SER A 276 3.50 15.44 -13.16
N ASP A 277 4.58 16.15 -13.49
CA ASP A 277 5.92 15.78 -13.03
C ASP A 277 6.04 15.86 -11.48
N ASP A 278 5.35 16.81 -10.83
CA ASP A 278 5.25 16.94 -9.37
C ASP A 278 4.44 15.79 -8.76
N ASP A 279 3.32 15.38 -9.39
CA ASP A 279 2.53 14.23 -8.93
C ASP A 279 3.37 12.95 -8.94
N VAL A 280 4.21 12.77 -9.96
CA VAL A 280 5.11 11.61 -10.05
C VAL A 280 6.19 11.68 -8.98
N TYR A 281 6.73 12.86 -8.67
CA TYR A 281 7.67 13.02 -7.54
C TYR A 281 7.01 12.63 -6.21
N ALA A 282 5.80 13.11 -5.95
CA ALA A 282 5.05 12.80 -4.74
C ALA A 282 4.75 11.31 -4.61
N ILE A 283 4.22 10.68 -5.67
CA ILE A 283 3.98 9.22 -5.69
C ILE A 283 5.29 8.44 -5.47
N THR A 284 6.39 8.88 -6.09
CA THR A 284 7.69 8.23 -5.93
C THR A 284 8.20 8.35 -4.48
N ALA A 285 8.04 9.51 -3.85
CA ALA A 285 8.34 9.71 -2.43
C ALA A 285 7.53 8.76 -1.55
N TYR A 286 6.22 8.64 -1.80
CA TYR A 286 5.36 7.72 -1.06
C TYR A 286 5.75 6.24 -1.27
N LEU A 287 6.14 5.84 -2.49
CA LEU A 287 6.65 4.49 -2.75
C LEU A 287 7.96 4.20 -2.03
N LEU A 288 8.84 5.19 -1.87
CA LEU A 288 10.04 5.09 -1.03
C LEU A 288 9.67 4.87 0.45
N TYR A 289 8.66 5.60 0.93
CA TYR A 289 8.15 5.46 2.29
C TYR A 289 7.54 4.08 2.55
N LEU A 290 6.70 3.58 1.64
CA LEU A 290 6.11 2.23 1.73
C LEU A 290 7.16 1.11 1.78
N ASN A 291 8.35 1.36 1.22
CA ASN A 291 9.46 0.40 1.17
C ASN A 291 10.49 0.62 2.29
N ASP A 292 10.19 1.45 3.29
CA ASP A 292 11.07 1.79 4.41
C ASP A 292 12.44 2.35 3.95
N ILE A 293 12.51 3.02 2.79
CA ILE A 293 13.73 3.66 2.26
C ILE A 293 13.86 5.08 2.82
N VAL A 294 12.72 5.76 2.97
CA VAL A 294 12.59 7.01 3.73
C VAL A 294 11.58 6.79 4.85
N GLU A 295 11.87 7.28 6.04
CA GLU A 295 10.99 7.07 7.22
C GLU A 295 10.19 8.32 7.58
N ASP A 296 10.55 9.48 7.01
CA ASP A 296 9.93 10.77 7.28
C ASP A 296 8.73 11.01 6.34
N GLU A 297 7.56 11.26 6.93
CA GLU A 297 6.32 11.57 6.20
C GLU A 297 6.32 12.98 5.60
N ASP A 298 7.20 13.85 6.10
CA ASP A 298 7.42 15.20 5.55
C ASP A 298 8.56 15.21 4.50
N PHE A 299 9.14 14.05 4.18
CA PHE A 299 10.19 13.95 3.17
C PHE A 299 9.67 14.45 1.81
N GLU A 300 10.41 15.39 1.22
CA GLU A 300 10.17 15.92 -0.11
C GLU A 300 11.21 15.36 -1.08
N LEU A 301 10.76 14.61 -2.08
CA LEU A 301 11.59 14.21 -3.21
C LEU A 301 11.56 15.32 -4.26
N SER A 302 12.71 15.70 -4.80
CA SER A 302 12.82 16.70 -5.86
C SER A 302 13.89 16.32 -6.86
N ASN A 303 13.94 17.05 -7.98
CA ASN A 303 15.02 16.91 -8.94
C ASN A 303 16.41 17.21 -8.34
N GLU A 304 16.49 17.88 -7.19
CA GLU A 304 17.75 18.28 -6.56
C GLU A 304 18.36 17.17 -5.68
N ASN A 305 17.51 16.38 -5.00
CA ASN A 305 17.95 15.32 -4.08
C ASN A 305 17.75 13.90 -4.64
N PHE A 306 17.10 13.76 -5.82
CA PHE A 306 16.74 12.46 -6.40
C PHE A 306 17.89 11.47 -6.46
N THR A 307 19.07 11.91 -6.91
CA THR A 307 20.25 11.06 -7.12
C THR A 307 20.95 10.66 -5.83
N GLU A 308 20.56 11.22 -4.68
CA GLU A 308 21.10 10.86 -3.37
C GLU A 308 20.45 9.58 -2.82
N ILE A 309 19.28 9.21 -3.35
CA ILE A 309 18.53 8.02 -2.92
C ILE A 309 19.04 6.77 -3.63
N ARG A 310 19.43 5.75 -2.86
CA ARG A 310 19.97 4.47 -3.33
C ARG A 310 19.02 3.35 -2.91
N LEU A 311 18.58 2.52 -3.86
CA LEU A 311 17.71 1.38 -3.52
C LEU A 311 18.53 0.22 -2.94
N PRO A 312 17.95 -0.61 -2.06
CA PRO A 312 18.71 -1.65 -1.34
C PRO A 312 19.41 -2.66 -2.24
N ASN A 313 18.89 -2.91 -3.45
CA ASN A 313 19.39 -3.95 -4.35
C ASN A 313 20.23 -3.42 -5.53
N GLU A 314 20.70 -2.17 -5.45
CA GLU A 314 21.40 -1.51 -6.56
C GLU A 314 22.67 -2.25 -7.02
N GLU A 315 23.46 -2.79 -6.09
CA GLU A 315 24.75 -3.41 -6.40
C GLU A 315 24.64 -4.88 -6.88
N ASN A 316 23.44 -5.47 -6.86
CA ASN A 316 23.25 -6.92 -7.04
C ASN A 316 22.83 -7.32 -8.47
N PHE A 317 23.04 -6.43 -9.43
CA PHE A 317 22.82 -6.71 -10.85
C PHE A 317 24.16 -6.77 -11.57
N ILE A 318 24.36 -7.86 -12.32
CA ILE A 318 25.55 -8.06 -13.14
C ILE A 318 25.18 -8.06 -14.62
N ALA A 319 26.15 -7.71 -15.46
CA ALA A 319 26.02 -7.98 -16.89
C ALA A 319 25.92 -9.48 -17.12
N ASP A 320 25.25 -9.87 -18.20
CA ASP A 320 25.11 -11.27 -18.59
C ASP A 320 26.48 -11.94 -18.75
N ASP A 321 26.75 -12.91 -17.87
CA ASP A 321 27.99 -13.66 -17.76
C ASP A 321 27.87 -15.10 -18.27
N ARG A 322 26.77 -15.45 -18.94
CA ARG A 322 26.54 -16.81 -19.47
C ARG A 322 27.66 -17.33 -20.38
N ALA A 323 28.43 -16.44 -21.01
CA ALA A 323 29.58 -16.85 -21.83
C ALA A 323 30.76 -17.37 -20.99
N GLU A 324 30.84 -16.99 -19.71
CA GLU A 324 31.92 -17.30 -18.78
C GLU A 324 31.48 -18.33 -17.71
N GLU A 325 30.18 -18.44 -17.45
CA GLU A 325 29.60 -19.38 -16.50
C GLU A 325 29.89 -20.84 -16.91
N PRO A 326 30.55 -21.66 -16.06
CA PRO A 326 31.01 -23.00 -16.41
C PRO A 326 29.93 -23.92 -16.99
N HIS A 327 28.68 -23.77 -16.53
CA HIS A 327 27.57 -24.57 -17.03
C HIS A 327 27.24 -24.31 -18.52
N TYR A 328 27.43 -23.09 -19.00
CA TYR A 328 27.09 -22.67 -20.36
C TYR A 328 28.32 -22.47 -21.25
N ALA A 329 29.48 -22.23 -20.65
CA ALA A 329 30.76 -22.08 -21.35
C ALA A 329 31.28 -23.40 -21.91
N ASP A 330 30.88 -24.53 -21.32
CA ASP A 330 31.25 -25.85 -21.82
C ASP A 330 30.54 -26.16 -23.15
N LYS A 331 31.32 -26.14 -24.23
CA LYS A 331 30.90 -26.50 -25.60
C LYS A 331 31.32 -27.92 -25.97
N GLY A 332 31.40 -28.83 -24.99
CA GLY A 332 31.69 -30.23 -25.25
C GLY A 332 30.76 -30.84 -26.29
N ASP A 333 31.27 -31.81 -27.05
CA ASP A 333 30.45 -32.58 -27.97
C ASP A 333 29.37 -33.35 -27.19
N PRO A 334 28.10 -33.37 -27.65
CA PRO A 334 27.04 -34.10 -26.97
C PRO A 334 27.35 -35.60 -26.93
N CYS A 335 26.97 -36.27 -25.84
CA CYS A 335 27.03 -37.72 -25.78
C CYS A 335 26.07 -38.35 -26.80
N MET A 336 26.58 -39.31 -27.59
CA MET A 336 25.81 -39.96 -28.66
C MET A 336 25.33 -41.38 -28.31
N SER A 337 25.93 -42.04 -27.33
CA SER A 337 25.62 -43.44 -26.96
C SER A 337 25.92 -43.69 -25.49
N ASP A 338 25.09 -44.51 -24.83
CA ASP A 338 25.28 -44.96 -23.44
C ASP A 338 25.48 -43.82 -22.43
N CYS A 339 24.72 -42.73 -22.59
CA CYS A 339 24.93 -41.46 -21.87
C CYS A 339 24.51 -41.45 -20.39
N LYS A 340 23.82 -42.49 -19.94
CA LYS A 340 23.33 -42.62 -18.56
C LYS A 340 23.43 -44.07 -18.13
N ASP A 341 24.04 -44.30 -16.98
CA ASP A 341 24.23 -45.65 -16.41
C ASP A 341 22.96 -46.22 -15.75
N SER A 342 21.91 -45.41 -15.62
CA SER A 342 20.66 -45.79 -14.97
C SER A 342 19.44 -45.57 -15.88
N PRO A 343 18.34 -46.31 -15.64
CA PRO A 343 17.09 -46.07 -16.35
C PRO A 343 16.64 -44.61 -16.23
N VAL A 344 15.90 -44.15 -17.24
CA VAL A 344 15.20 -42.87 -17.16
C VAL A 344 13.97 -43.02 -16.28
N GLU A 345 13.75 -42.04 -15.41
CA GLU A 345 12.60 -41.97 -14.51
C GLU A 345 11.82 -40.70 -14.83
N ILE A 346 10.50 -40.80 -14.86
CA ILE A 346 9.63 -39.65 -15.10
C ILE A 346 9.40 -38.95 -13.76
N THR A 347 9.83 -37.69 -13.64
CA THR A 347 9.72 -36.91 -12.40
C THR A 347 8.53 -35.96 -12.37
N MET A 348 7.99 -35.56 -13.53
CA MET A 348 6.86 -34.63 -13.63
C MET A 348 6.02 -34.92 -14.88
N HIS A 349 4.69 -34.78 -14.75
CA HIS A 349 3.75 -34.79 -15.88
C HIS A 349 2.94 -33.49 -15.88
N ALA A 350 2.93 -32.76 -17.01
CA ALA A 350 2.12 -31.54 -17.14
C ALA A 350 0.60 -31.81 -16.96
N GLN A 351 0.15 -33.01 -17.32
CA GLN A 351 -1.22 -33.48 -17.12
C GLN A 351 -1.64 -33.57 -15.65
N ILE A 352 -0.69 -33.58 -14.70
CA ILE A 352 -1.02 -33.53 -13.27
C ILE A 352 -1.44 -32.12 -12.85
N LEU A 353 -0.86 -31.07 -13.46
CA LEU A 353 -1.24 -29.68 -13.15
C LEU A 353 -2.53 -29.28 -13.89
N ASP A 354 -2.71 -29.75 -15.13
CA ASP A 354 -3.92 -29.58 -15.95
C ASP A 354 -4.47 -28.13 -16.02
N VAL A 355 -3.57 -27.15 -16.17
CA VAL A 355 -3.93 -25.72 -16.33
C VAL A 355 -3.90 -25.25 -17.79
N THR A 356 -3.77 -26.18 -18.74
CA THR A 356 -3.76 -25.86 -20.18
C THR A 356 -5.20 -25.80 -20.68
N PRO A 357 -5.64 -24.70 -21.34
CA PRO A 357 -6.99 -24.64 -21.88
C PRO A 357 -7.29 -25.82 -22.81
N GLY A 358 -8.33 -26.60 -22.51
CA GLY A 358 -8.78 -27.72 -23.33
C GLY A 358 -9.55 -27.29 -24.58
N SER A 359 -9.63 -28.19 -25.56
CA SER A 359 -10.57 -28.12 -26.67
C SER A 359 -11.90 -28.78 -26.28
N VAL A 360 -12.99 -28.40 -26.94
CA VAL A 360 -14.36 -28.88 -26.65
C VAL A 360 -14.49 -30.41 -26.84
N ASP A 361 -13.54 -31.03 -27.53
CA ASP A 361 -13.52 -32.45 -27.87
C ASP A 361 -12.66 -33.33 -26.93
N ASP A 362 -12.02 -32.75 -25.90
CA ASP A 362 -11.12 -33.49 -24.98
C ASP A 362 -11.86 -34.34 -23.92
N ASN A 363 -13.11 -34.71 -24.19
CA ASN A 363 -13.97 -35.50 -23.30
C ASN A 363 -13.50 -36.96 -23.06
N ASP A 364 -12.43 -37.40 -23.71
CA ASP A 364 -11.86 -38.75 -23.50
C ASP A 364 -10.64 -38.77 -22.55
N ALA A 365 -10.29 -37.63 -21.94
CA ALA A 365 -9.23 -37.55 -20.93
C ALA A 365 -9.71 -36.94 -19.59
N ALA A 366 -10.99 -37.08 -19.25
CA ALA A 366 -11.47 -36.96 -17.87
C ALA A 366 -10.96 -38.16 -17.03
N GLY A 367 -9.65 -38.26 -16.89
CA GLY A 367 -8.93 -39.32 -16.18
C GLY A 367 -8.41 -38.79 -14.85
N MET A 368 -9.28 -38.83 -13.85
CA MET A 368 -8.97 -39.17 -12.45
C MET A 368 -7.69 -38.55 -11.85
N GLY A 369 -7.86 -37.50 -11.05
CA GLY A 369 -6.75 -37.01 -10.23
C GLY A 369 -7.03 -35.84 -9.30
N GLY A 370 -8.24 -35.73 -8.74
CA GLY A 370 -8.40 -34.94 -7.51
C GLY A 370 -7.58 -35.63 -6.41
N VAL A 371 -6.68 -34.87 -5.78
CA VAL A 371 -6.03 -35.29 -4.54
C VAL A 371 -6.46 -34.30 -3.47
N ASP A 372 -7.12 -34.83 -2.45
CA ASP A 372 -7.32 -34.19 -1.14
C ASP A 372 -5.99 -33.75 -0.50
#